data_AF-A0A537FQ47-F1
#
_entry.id   AF-A0A537FQ47-F1
#
_cell.length_a   1.000
_cell.length_b   1.000
_cell.length_c   1.000
_cell.angle_alpha   90.00
_cell.angle_beta   90.00
_cell.angle_gamma   90.00
#
_symmetry.space_group_name_H-M   'P 1'
#
loop_
_entity.id
_entity.type
_entity.pdbx_description
1 polymer ?
#
loop_
_entity_poly.entity_id
_entity_poly.type
_entity_poly.pdbx_seq_one_letter_code
_entity_poly.pdbx_strand_id
1 'polypeptide(L)'
;MADALYWRGASLLQGGRPRRALPHLALAARLSSKPNYVYAAAMAASAAGERDRAARYCERALHLDPGLEAADSLLFEMFLHGEDYFQVLQRIHGHLRPRTYIEIGVEAGKSLRLVLPGTVALGIDPEPAVAFPLPPSVRVFAETSDDFFARHDVRAELGGLPVDLALIDGMHHFEFALRDFMHLERLSTAQSTILVHDCFPHDRRTAQRERLWGFWSGDIWRLIVLLKKYRPDLSIHTIATPPTGLAVVRNLDPSSRFIADNLGRLCAEFMALDYSYLDKDRAAKLNLFPNDWEQIRPLLARQL
;
A
#
# COMPACT_ATOMS: atom_id res chain seq x y z
N MET A 1 27.46 -8.95 30.63
CA MET A 1 26.08 -9.11 31.15
C MET A 1 25.04 -9.18 30.04
N ALA A 2 25.01 -8.24 29.09
CA ALA A 2 24.05 -8.24 27.98
C ALA A 2 24.11 -9.52 27.11
N ASP A 3 25.32 -10.00 26.76
CA ASP A 3 25.47 -11.20 25.92
C ASP A 3 24.93 -12.47 26.58
N ALA A 4 25.12 -12.64 27.90
CA ALA A 4 24.57 -13.78 28.65
C ALA A 4 23.03 -13.77 28.69
N LEU A 5 22.44 -12.58 28.85
CA LEU A 5 20.98 -12.38 28.77
C LEU A 5 20.46 -12.67 27.37
N TYR A 6 21.18 -12.21 26.34
CA TYR A 6 20.85 -12.48 24.94
C TYR A 6 20.80 -13.98 24.66
N TRP A 7 21.88 -14.72 24.96
CA TRP A 7 21.95 -16.15 24.68
C TRP A 7 20.91 -16.96 25.45
N ARG A 8 20.67 -16.62 26.73
CA ARG A 8 19.61 -17.26 27.52
C ARG A 8 18.23 -17.00 26.91
N GLY A 9 17.96 -15.76 26.52
CA GLY A 9 16.71 -15.38 25.87
C GLY A 9 16.51 -16.05 24.52
N ALA A 10 17.54 -16.07 23.67
CA ALA A 10 17.52 -16.69 22.35
C ALA A 10 17.26 -18.20 22.44
N SER A 11 17.91 -18.89 23.38
CA SER A 11 17.67 -20.31 23.64
C SER A 11 16.22 -20.59 24.07
N LEU A 12 15.65 -19.74 24.94
CA LEU A 12 14.24 -19.85 25.34
C LEU A 12 13.27 -19.59 24.17
N LEU A 13 13.59 -18.63 23.30
CA LEU A 13 12.78 -18.32 22.13
C LEU A 13 12.78 -19.48 21.13
N GLN A 14 13.95 -20.03 20.82
CA GLN A 14 14.10 -21.23 19.98
C GLN A 14 13.37 -22.44 20.58
N GLY A 15 13.37 -22.57 21.91
CA GLY A 15 12.62 -23.61 22.63
C GLY A 15 11.11 -23.37 22.72
N GLY A 16 10.54 -22.42 21.97
CA GLY A 16 9.10 -22.14 21.94
C GLY A 16 8.55 -21.48 23.21
N ARG A 17 9.39 -20.76 23.97
CA ARG A 17 9.01 -20.10 25.24
C ARG A 17 9.12 -18.57 25.14
N PRO A 18 8.40 -17.90 24.23
CA PRO A 18 8.58 -16.47 23.94
C PRO A 18 8.32 -15.57 25.16
N ARG A 19 7.28 -15.86 25.95
CA ARG A 19 6.99 -15.12 27.20
C ARG A 19 8.10 -15.21 28.24
N ARG A 20 8.87 -16.31 28.27
CA ARG A 20 10.04 -16.45 29.16
C ARG A 20 11.30 -15.86 28.55
N ALA A 21 11.42 -15.87 27.22
CA ALA A 21 12.53 -15.26 26.50
C ALA A 21 12.52 -13.74 26.60
N LEU A 22 11.33 -13.12 26.47
CA LEU A 22 11.16 -11.68 26.32
C LEU A 22 11.82 -10.85 27.44
N PRO A 23 11.68 -11.15 28.75
CA PRO A 23 12.35 -10.36 29.80
C PRO A 23 13.88 -10.36 29.66
N HIS A 24 14.47 -11.48 29.24
CA HIS A 24 15.92 -11.59 29.04
C HIS A 24 16.37 -10.78 27.82
N LEU A 25 15.68 -10.93 26.69
CA LEU A 25 16.01 -10.22 25.45
C LEU A 25 15.74 -8.72 25.55
N ALA A 26 14.65 -8.32 26.21
CA ALA A 26 14.35 -6.92 26.48
C ALA A 26 15.43 -6.26 27.36
N LEU A 27 15.94 -6.95 28.39
CA LEU A 27 17.03 -6.44 29.22
C LEU A 27 18.35 -6.40 28.44
N ALA A 28 18.66 -7.42 27.64
CA ALA A 28 19.83 -7.42 26.75
C ALA A 28 19.79 -6.24 25.76
N ALA A 29 18.63 -5.98 25.14
CA ALA A 29 18.39 -4.86 24.24
C ALA A 29 18.45 -3.49 24.96
N ARG A 30 18.21 -3.43 26.27
CA ARG A 30 18.38 -2.19 27.06
C ARG A 30 19.83 -1.93 27.43
N LEU A 31 20.61 -2.99 27.68
CA LEU A 31 22.01 -2.92 28.09
C LEU A 31 23.00 -2.84 26.92
N SER A 32 22.52 -2.97 25.68
CA SER A 32 23.33 -3.01 24.47
C SER A 32 22.67 -2.21 23.34
N SER A 33 23.48 -1.59 22.49
CA SER A 33 23.06 -0.92 21.25
C SER A 33 23.22 -1.81 20.01
N LYS A 34 23.48 -3.12 20.18
CA LYS A 34 23.58 -4.05 19.03
C LYS A 34 22.20 -4.25 18.38
N PRO A 35 22.04 -3.98 17.06
CA PRO A 35 20.74 -4.09 16.37
C PRO A 35 20.09 -5.48 16.51
N ASN A 36 20.88 -6.55 16.36
CA ASN A 36 20.41 -7.93 16.50
C ASN A 36 19.86 -8.27 17.89
N TYR A 37 20.30 -7.58 18.96
CA TYR A 37 19.78 -7.80 20.32
C TYR A 37 18.41 -7.16 20.47
N VAL A 38 18.24 -5.97 19.88
CA VAL A 38 16.95 -5.28 19.81
C VAL A 38 15.96 -6.07 18.95
N TYR A 39 16.41 -6.56 17.78
CA TYR A 39 15.57 -7.40 16.91
C TYR A 39 15.17 -8.73 17.57
N ALA A 40 16.06 -9.38 18.32
CA ALA A 40 15.67 -10.58 19.08
C ALA A 40 14.58 -10.29 20.12
N ALA A 41 14.60 -9.11 20.75
CA ALA A 41 13.51 -8.68 21.63
C ALA A 41 12.20 -8.44 20.84
N ALA A 42 12.28 -7.92 19.60
CA ALA A 42 11.14 -7.79 18.70
C ALA A 42 10.52 -9.16 18.38
N MET A 43 11.33 -10.13 17.96
CA MET A 43 10.86 -11.49 17.67
C MET A 43 10.18 -12.14 18.88
N ALA A 44 10.77 -12.02 20.07
CA ALA A 44 10.17 -12.59 21.28
C ALA A 44 8.87 -11.89 21.70
N ALA A 45 8.78 -10.57 21.53
CA ALA A 45 7.55 -9.82 21.78
C ALA A 45 6.46 -10.20 20.78
N SER A 46 6.80 -10.33 19.49
CA SER A 46 5.86 -10.76 18.44
C SER A 46 5.32 -12.16 18.73
N ALA A 47 6.21 -13.13 18.99
CA ALA A 47 5.84 -14.49 19.35
C ALA A 47 5.08 -14.61 20.69
N ALA A 48 5.18 -13.61 21.57
CA ALA A 48 4.42 -13.54 22.81
C ALA A 48 3.02 -12.88 22.63
N GLY A 49 2.73 -12.31 21.46
CA GLY A 49 1.54 -11.53 21.17
C GLY A 49 1.61 -10.05 21.59
N GLU A 50 2.78 -9.56 22.03
CA GLU A 50 3.01 -8.16 22.44
C GLU A 50 3.36 -7.27 21.22
N ARG A 51 2.40 -7.07 20.32
CA ARG A 51 2.63 -6.43 19.00
C ARG A 51 3.20 -5.01 19.08
N ASP A 52 2.56 -4.10 19.82
CA ASP A 52 3.04 -2.72 19.93
C ASP A 52 4.47 -2.64 20.45
N ARG A 53 4.84 -3.59 21.32
CA ARG A 53 6.18 -3.67 21.88
C ARG A 53 7.17 -4.22 20.86
N ALA A 54 6.78 -5.22 20.08
CA ALA A 54 7.59 -5.74 18.99
C ALA A 54 7.83 -4.68 17.90
N ALA A 55 6.81 -3.89 17.54
CA ALA A 55 6.93 -2.80 16.56
C ALA A 55 7.96 -1.76 17.01
N ARG A 56 7.87 -1.28 18.26
CA ARG A 56 8.87 -0.37 18.86
C ARG A 56 10.28 -0.95 18.86
N TYR A 57 10.44 -2.26 19.04
CA TYR A 57 11.75 -2.89 18.95
C TYR A 57 12.26 -2.97 17.50
N CYS A 58 11.40 -3.28 16.51
CA CYS A 58 11.77 -3.22 15.10
C CYS A 58 12.21 -1.80 14.70
N GLU A 59 11.41 -0.78 15.00
CA GLU A 59 11.75 0.63 14.74
C GLU A 59 13.10 1.01 15.34
N ARG A 60 13.33 0.63 16.61
CA ARG A 60 14.60 0.90 17.28
C ARG A 60 15.77 0.13 16.66
N ALA A 61 15.56 -1.11 16.22
CA ALA A 61 16.59 -1.88 15.54
C ALA A 61 16.94 -1.24 14.18
N LEU A 62 15.95 -0.77 13.43
CA LEU A 62 16.11 -0.08 12.15
C LEU A 62 16.75 1.31 12.29
N HIS A 63 16.56 1.98 13.44
CA HIS A 63 17.29 3.21 13.74
C HIS A 63 18.79 2.95 13.98
N LEU A 64 19.15 1.79 14.53
CA LEU A 64 20.53 1.39 14.75
C LEU A 64 21.19 0.81 13.50
N ASP A 65 20.41 0.12 12.67
CA ASP A 65 20.82 -0.47 11.40
C ASP A 65 19.67 -0.39 10.38
N PRO A 66 19.64 0.66 9.54
CA PRO A 66 18.63 0.84 8.49
C PRO A 66 18.56 -0.31 7.48
N GLY A 67 19.63 -1.10 7.33
CA GLY A 67 19.72 -2.23 6.41
C GLY A 67 19.24 -3.55 6.99
N LEU A 68 18.70 -3.57 8.22
CA LEU A 68 18.23 -4.79 8.87
C LEU A 68 16.88 -5.25 8.31
N GLU A 69 16.91 -5.85 7.11
CA GLU A 69 15.73 -6.30 6.36
C GLU A 69 14.77 -7.13 7.20
N ALA A 70 15.28 -8.02 8.06
CA ALA A 70 14.46 -8.87 8.92
C ALA A 70 13.58 -8.07 9.89
N ALA A 71 14.03 -6.91 10.37
CA ALA A 71 13.23 -6.03 11.21
C ALA A 71 12.15 -5.29 10.40
N ASP A 72 12.47 -4.87 9.18
CA ASP A 72 11.49 -4.28 8.24
C ASP A 72 10.42 -5.32 7.87
N SER A 73 10.79 -6.56 7.55
CA SER A 73 9.83 -7.66 7.25
C SER A 73 8.93 -7.98 8.44
N LEU A 74 9.48 -8.03 9.66
CA LEU A 74 8.66 -8.26 10.84
C LEU A 74 7.70 -7.09 11.11
N LEU A 75 8.13 -5.85 10.84
CA LEU A 75 7.26 -4.67 10.97
C LEU A 75 6.14 -4.67 9.92
N PHE A 76 6.47 -5.05 8.68
CA PHE A 76 5.53 -5.26 7.56
C PHE A 76 4.41 -6.24 7.96
N GLU A 77 4.77 -7.38 8.54
CA GLU A 77 3.80 -8.42 8.94
C GLU A 77 2.92 -8.00 10.11
N MET A 78 3.40 -7.10 10.96
CA MET A 78 2.71 -6.76 12.21
C MET A 78 1.88 -5.47 12.13
N PHE A 79 2.20 -4.56 11.22
CA PHE A 79 1.60 -3.22 11.23
C PHE A 79 0.11 -3.24 10.92
N LEU A 80 -0.26 -3.81 9.78
CA LEU A 80 -1.64 -4.07 9.38
C LEU A 80 -1.95 -5.56 9.51
N HIS A 81 -3.22 -5.94 9.42
CA HIS A 81 -3.64 -7.30 9.73
C HIS A 81 -4.70 -7.81 8.76
N GLY A 82 -4.91 -9.12 8.75
CA GLY A 82 -5.87 -9.78 7.88
C GLY A 82 -5.19 -10.29 6.61
N GLU A 83 -5.97 -10.45 5.56
CA GLU A 83 -5.48 -10.86 4.25
C GLU A 83 -4.53 -9.80 3.67
N ASP A 84 -3.44 -10.22 3.05
CA ASP A 84 -2.55 -9.28 2.35
C ASP A 84 -3.29 -8.61 1.16
N TYR A 85 -2.72 -7.51 0.64
CA TYR A 85 -3.39 -6.78 -0.42
C TYR A 85 -3.57 -7.59 -1.71
N PHE A 86 -2.71 -8.59 -2.01
CA PHE A 86 -2.90 -9.48 -3.17
C PHE A 86 -4.12 -10.36 -2.99
N GLN A 87 -4.31 -10.92 -1.80
CA GLN A 87 -5.49 -11.73 -1.46
C GLN A 87 -6.77 -10.91 -1.55
N VAL A 88 -6.78 -9.68 -1.02
CA VAL A 88 -7.93 -8.78 -1.13
C VAL A 88 -8.17 -8.36 -2.59
N LEU A 89 -7.11 -8.02 -3.34
CA LEU A 89 -7.19 -7.72 -4.77
C LEU A 89 -7.79 -8.90 -5.57
N GLN A 90 -7.37 -10.13 -5.27
CA GLN A 90 -7.92 -11.34 -5.89
C GLN A 90 -9.43 -11.48 -5.60
N ARG A 91 -9.87 -11.20 -4.37
CA ARG A 91 -11.30 -11.20 -4.01
C ARG A 91 -12.06 -10.10 -4.75
N ILE A 92 -11.48 -8.91 -4.89
CA ILE A 92 -12.07 -7.80 -5.66
C ILE A 92 -12.25 -8.20 -7.12
N HIS A 93 -11.23 -8.75 -7.78
CA HIS A 93 -11.35 -9.30 -9.14
C HIS A 93 -12.47 -10.34 -9.24
N GLY A 94 -12.50 -11.31 -8.30
CA GLY A 94 -13.51 -12.36 -8.24
C GLY A 94 -14.94 -11.86 -8.05
N HIS A 95 -15.11 -10.80 -7.26
CA HIS A 95 -16.41 -10.21 -6.94
C HIS A 95 -16.93 -9.28 -8.05
N LEU A 96 -16.08 -8.37 -8.53
CA LEU A 96 -16.46 -7.39 -9.54
C LEU A 96 -16.55 -8.01 -10.93
N ARG A 97 -15.70 -9.00 -11.23
CA ARG A 97 -15.52 -9.58 -12.57
C ARG A 97 -15.43 -8.49 -13.65
N PRO A 98 -14.46 -7.58 -13.55
CA PRO A 98 -14.39 -6.42 -14.43
C PRO A 98 -14.16 -6.87 -15.88
N ARG A 99 -14.78 -6.16 -16.84
CA ARG A 99 -14.52 -6.40 -18.27
C ARG A 99 -13.16 -5.84 -18.68
N THR A 100 -12.75 -4.76 -18.02
CA THR A 100 -11.52 -4.01 -18.29
C THR A 100 -10.76 -3.73 -17.01
N TYR A 101 -9.44 -3.83 -17.06
CA TYR A 101 -8.55 -3.56 -15.93
C TYR A 101 -7.34 -2.74 -16.38
N ILE A 102 -6.96 -1.72 -15.60
CA ILE A 102 -5.69 -1.01 -15.80
C ILE A 102 -4.86 -1.09 -14.52
N GLU A 103 -3.59 -1.47 -14.65
CA GLU A 103 -2.61 -1.44 -13.56
C GLU A 103 -1.48 -0.48 -13.93
N ILE A 104 -1.18 0.45 -13.03
CA ILE A 104 -0.03 1.36 -13.13
C ILE A 104 0.96 0.93 -12.05
N GLY A 105 2.18 0.58 -12.45
CA GLY A 105 3.15 -0.12 -11.62
C GLY A 105 3.02 -1.63 -11.77
N VAL A 106 3.76 -2.20 -12.74
CA VAL A 106 3.72 -3.63 -13.06
C VAL A 106 4.80 -4.38 -12.27
N GLU A 107 5.98 -3.80 -12.10
CA GLU A 107 7.14 -4.44 -11.47
C GLU A 107 7.37 -5.87 -12.01
N ALA A 108 7.23 -6.91 -11.18
CA ALA A 108 7.39 -8.31 -11.58
C ALA A 108 6.13 -8.92 -12.24
N GLY A 109 5.00 -8.21 -12.25
CA GLY A 109 3.71 -8.61 -12.82
C GLY A 109 2.84 -9.47 -11.89
N LYS A 110 3.12 -9.52 -10.59
CA LYS A 110 2.48 -10.47 -9.65
C LYS A 110 0.98 -10.23 -9.52
N SER A 111 0.57 -8.97 -9.48
CA SER A 111 -0.81 -8.49 -9.41
C SER A 111 -1.55 -8.75 -10.73
N LEU A 112 -0.90 -8.51 -11.88
CA LEU A 112 -1.46 -8.84 -13.19
C LEU A 112 -1.84 -10.32 -13.37
N ARG A 113 -1.23 -11.25 -12.63
CA ARG A 113 -1.65 -12.67 -12.66
C ARG A 113 -3.04 -12.92 -12.07
N LEU A 114 -3.57 -11.97 -11.30
CA LEU A 114 -4.89 -12.05 -10.68
C LEU A 114 -6.01 -11.69 -11.68
N VAL A 115 -5.66 -11.16 -12.86
CA VAL A 115 -6.60 -10.88 -13.93
C VAL A 115 -7.33 -12.16 -14.35
N LEU A 116 -8.66 -12.10 -14.33
CA LEU A 116 -9.51 -13.25 -14.63
C LEU A 116 -9.68 -13.44 -16.14
N PRO A 117 -9.94 -14.68 -16.60
CA PRO A 117 -10.30 -14.93 -17.99
C PRO A 117 -11.49 -14.07 -18.44
N GLY A 118 -11.36 -13.44 -19.61
CA GLY A 118 -12.38 -12.56 -20.19
C GLY A 118 -12.23 -11.08 -19.84
N THR A 119 -11.31 -10.72 -18.94
CA THR A 119 -10.94 -9.32 -18.67
C THR A 119 -9.86 -8.87 -19.66
N VAL A 120 -10.09 -7.76 -20.36
CA VAL A 120 -9.06 -7.05 -21.14
C VAL A 120 -8.25 -6.19 -20.16
N ALA A 121 -6.94 -6.37 -20.11
CA ALA A 121 -6.11 -5.71 -19.10
C ALA A 121 -4.88 -5.01 -19.70
N LEU A 122 -4.56 -3.84 -19.16
CA LEU A 122 -3.39 -3.06 -19.54
C LEU A 122 -2.52 -2.85 -18.30
N GLY A 123 -1.23 -3.20 -18.39
CA GLY A 123 -0.21 -2.88 -17.39
C GLY A 123 0.69 -1.77 -17.92
N ILE A 124 1.00 -0.78 -17.10
CA ILE A 124 1.80 0.39 -17.48
C ILE A 124 2.93 0.56 -16.47
N ASP A 125 4.17 0.54 -16.93
CA ASP A 125 5.36 0.65 -16.10
C ASP A 125 6.54 1.13 -16.97
N PRO A 126 7.39 2.07 -16.51
CA PRO A 126 8.55 2.48 -17.29
C PRO A 126 9.62 1.38 -17.47
N GLU A 127 9.75 0.47 -16.49
CA GLU A 127 10.79 -0.57 -16.46
C GLU A 127 10.21 -1.91 -15.97
N PRO A 128 9.21 -2.49 -16.67
CA PRO A 128 8.57 -3.72 -16.23
C PRO A 128 9.54 -4.89 -16.25
N ALA A 129 9.65 -5.61 -15.14
CA ALA A 129 10.51 -6.77 -14.96
C ALA A 129 9.69 -8.07 -14.87
N VAL A 130 8.76 -8.26 -15.81
CA VAL A 130 7.80 -9.38 -15.80
C VAL A 130 8.55 -10.71 -15.76
N ALA A 131 8.41 -11.42 -14.63
CA ALA A 131 9.21 -12.60 -14.33
C ALA A 131 8.57 -13.93 -14.79
N PHE A 132 7.37 -13.89 -15.36
CA PHE A 132 6.57 -15.06 -15.73
C PHE A 132 5.54 -14.75 -16.82
N PRO A 133 4.99 -15.77 -17.52
CA PRO A 133 3.93 -15.57 -18.49
C PRO A 133 2.69 -14.92 -17.87
N LEU A 134 2.16 -13.89 -18.53
CA LEU A 134 0.91 -13.22 -18.17
C LEU A 134 -0.28 -13.81 -18.96
N PRO A 135 -1.53 -13.63 -18.48
CA PRO A 135 -2.71 -14.00 -19.24
C PRO A 135 -2.71 -13.36 -20.65
N PRO A 136 -3.18 -14.06 -21.70
CA PRO A 136 -3.15 -13.54 -23.09
C PRO A 136 -3.93 -12.22 -23.30
N SER A 137 -4.87 -11.90 -22.42
CA SER A 137 -5.66 -10.67 -22.45
C SER A 137 -4.98 -9.47 -21.78
N VAL A 138 -3.78 -9.67 -21.22
CA VAL A 138 -2.96 -8.63 -20.59
C VAL A 138 -1.93 -8.12 -21.59
N ARG A 139 -1.87 -6.80 -21.76
CA ARG A 139 -0.82 -6.12 -22.52
C ARG A 139 -0.05 -5.19 -21.60
N VAL A 140 1.28 -5.22 -21.69
CA VAL A 140 2.16 -4.36 -20.89
C VAL A 140 2.80 -3.31 -21.79
N PHE A 141 2.77 -2.05 -21.34
CA PHE A 141 3.39 -0.90 -21.98
C PHE A 141 4.58 -0.46 -21.14
N ALA A 142 5.78 -0.55 -21.73
CA ALA A 142 7.06 -0.21 -21.10
C ALA A 142 7.34 1.29 -21.24
N GLU A 143 6.57 2.12 -20.56
CA GLU A 143 6.69 3.58 -20.53
C GLU A 143 6.06 4.18 -19.26
N THR A 144 6.26 5.48 -19.03
CA THR A 144 5.61 6.17 -17.90
C THR A 144 4.10 6.27 -18.10
N SER A 145 3.33 6.33 -17.02
CA SER A 145 1.87 6.49 -17.11
C SER A 145 1.47 7.80 -17.80
N ASP A 146 2.18 8.90 -17.53
CA ASP A 146 1.94 10.18 -18.21
C ASP A 146 2.11 10.07 -19.74
N ASP A 147 3.17 9.39 -20.19
CA ASP A 147 3.41 9.15 -21.62
C ASP A 147 2.34 8.24 -22.23
N PHE A 148 1.98 7.16 -21.54
CA PHE A 148 0.96 6.24 -21.98
C PHE A 148 -0.39 6.96 -22.21
N PHE A 149 -0.86 7.71 -21.21
CA PHE A 149 -2.13 8.45 -21.32
C PHE A 149 -2.10 9.59 -22.34
N ALA A 150 -0.91 10.11 -22.70
CA ALA A 150 -0.75 11.13 -23.72
C ALA A 150 -0.73 10.57 -25.14
N ARG A 151 -0.18 9.36 -25.33
CA ARG A 151 0.07 8.78 -26.67
C ARG A 151 -0.98 7.79 -27.14
N HIS A 152 -1.68 7.14 -26.20
CA HIS A 152 -2.60 6.05 -26.52
C HIS A 152 -4.07 6.47 -26.47
N ASP A 153 -4.85 5.97 -27.42
CA ASP A 153 -6.31 5.91 -27.26
C ASP A 153 -6.66 4.75 -26.32
N VAL A 154 -6.59 5.02 -25.01
CA VAL A 154 -6.82 4.00 -23.98
C VAL A 154 -8.21 3.37 -24.10
N ARG A 155 -9.22 4.13 -24.57
CA ARG A 155 -10.56 3.59 -24.80
C ARG A 155 -10.55 2.54 -25.91
N ALA A 156 -9.82 2.78 -27.00
CA ALA A 156 -9.64 1.80 -28.06
C ALA A 156 -8.82 0.58 -27.59
N GLU A 157 -7.77 0.78 -26.80
CA GLU A 157 -6.97 -0.32 -26.22
C GLU A 157 -7.82 -1.24 -25.32
N LEU A 158 -8.87 -0.69 -24.70
CA LEU A 158 -9.87 -1.41 -23.90
C LEU A 158 -11.08 -1.91 -24.72
N GLY A 159 -11.00 -1.91 -26.05
CA GLY A 159 -12.08 -2.40 -26.92
C GLY A 159 -13.35 -1.52 -26.89
N GLY A 160 -13.21 -0.22 -26.64
CA GLY A 160 -14.31 0.74 -26.58
C GLY A 160 -15.02 0.82 -25.22
N LEU A 161 -14.54 0.11 -24.20
CA LEU A 161 -15.18 0.02 -22.88
C LEU A 161 -14.61 1.03 -21.86
N PRO A 162 -15.41 1.43 -20.85
CA PRO A 162 -14.90 2.14 -19.68
C PRO A 162 -13.84 1.32 -18.94
N VAL A 163 -13.04 1.97 -18.09
CA VAL A 163 -12.25 1.28 -17.06
C VAL A 163 -13.23 0.78 -15.99
N ASP A 164 -13.37 -0.53 -15.79
CA ASP A 164 -14.24 -1.09 -14.74
C ASP A 164 -13.49 -1.18 -13.40
N LEU A 165 -12.22 -1.58 -13.42
CA LEU A 165 -11.32 -1.65 -12.26
C LEU A 165 -9.95 -1.08 -12.64
N ALA A 166 -9.30 -0.38 -11.72
CA ALA A 166 -7.89 -0.01 -11.87
C ALA A 166 -7.11 -0.12 -10.56
N LEU A 167 -5.79 -0.28 -10.67
CA LEU A 167 -4.83 -0.22 -9.57
C LEU A 167 -3.77 0.83 -9.86
N ILE A 168 -3.56 1.74 -8.91
CA ILE A 168 -2.44 2.67 -8.85
C ILE A 168 -1.45 2.15 -7.81
N ASP A 169 -0.32 1.62 -8.28
CA ASP A 169 0.80 1.10 -7.48
C ASP A 169 2.15 1.40 -8.18
N GLY A 170 2.22 2.55 -8.87
CA GLY A 170 3.39 3.01 -9.61
C GLY A 170 4.43 3.68 -8.71
N MET A 171 4.97 4.81 -9.17
CA MET A 171 5.88 5.61 -8.33
C MET A 171 5.14 6.17 -7.12
N HIS A 172 5.62 5.92 -5.90
CA HIS A 172 4.96 6.35 -4.66
C HIS A 172 5.13 7.85 -4.33
N HIS A 173 5.15 8.70 -5.36
CA HIS A 173 5.06 10.14 -5.19
C HIS A 173 3.64 10.61 -5.50
N PHE A 174 3.12 11.43 -4.60
CA PHE A 174 1.76 11.94 -4.58
C PHE A 174 1.34 12.57 -5.91
N GLU A 175 2.19 13.38 -6.54
CA GLU A 175 1.83 14.06 -7.78
C GLU A 175 1.65 13.10 -8.97
N PHE A 176 2.35 11.96 -8.97
CA PHE A 176 2.17 10.93 -9.99
C PHE A 176 0.84 10.21 -9.77
N ALA A 177 0.59 9.74 -8.54
CA ALA A 177 -0.67 9.10 -8.20
C ALA A 177 -1.89 10.02 -8.40
N LEU A 178 -1.75 11.33 -8.18
CA LEU A 178 -2.80 12.30 -8.47
C LEU A 178 -3.11 12.42 -9.97
N ARG A 179 -2.07 12.43 -10.83
CA ARG A 179 -2.24 12.42 -12.29
C ARG A 179 -2.83 11.09 -12.77
N ASP A 180 -2.36 9.98 -12.22
CA ASP A 180 -2.90 8.64 -12.52
C ASP A 180 -4.39 8.55 -12.17
N PHE A 181 -4.78 8.98 -10.98
CA PHE A 181 -6.18 9.05 -10.57
C PHE A 181 -7.01 9.91 -11.54
N MET A 182 -6.52 11.10 -11.88
CA MET A 182 -7.19 12.02 -12.82
C MET A 182 -7.37 11.40 -14.21
N HIS A 183 -6.36 10.72 -14.74
CA HIS A 183 -6.44 10.05 -16.04
C HIS A 183 -7.42 8.88 -16.02
N LEU A 184 -7.37 8.05 -14.97
CA LEU A 184 -8.25 6.90 -14.81
C LEU A 184 -9.71 7.31 -14.58
N GLU A 185 -9.98 8.34 -13.78
CA GLU A 185 -11.33 8.85 -13.53
C GLU A 185 -12.02 9.25 -14.84
N ARG A 186 -11.32 9.98 -15.71
CA ARG A 186 -11.85 10.39 -17.04
C ARG A 186 -12.23 9.19 -17.92
N LEU A 187 -11.58 8.05 -17.73
CA LEU A 187 -11.83 6.82 -18.48
C LEU A 187 -12.87 5.91 -17.81
N SER A 188 -13.38 6.28 -16.65
CA SER A 188 -14.25 5.48 -15.79
C SER A 188 -15.75 5.78 -15.95
N THR A 189 -16.55 5.19 -15.08
CA THR A 189 -17.97 5.49 -14.83
C THR A 189 -18.18 5.60 -13.31
N ALA A 190 -19.35 6.06 -12.85
CA ALA A 190 -19.68 6.07 -11.42
C ALA A 190 -19.60 4.68 -10.76
N GLN A 191 -19.75 3.60 -11.53
CA GLN A 191 -19.68 2.21 -11.06
C GLN A 191 -18.27 1.64 -11.03
N SER A 192 -17.32 2.34 -11.65
CA SER A 192 -15.92 1.91 -11.72
C SER A 192 -15.27 1.99 -10.34
N THR A 193 -14.22 1.19 -10.14
CA THR A 193 -13.43 1.19 -8.91
C THR A 193 -11.98 1.49 -9.21
N ILE A 194 -11.41 2.49 -8.55
CA ILE A 194 -9.96 2.74 -8.56
C ILE A 194 -9.41 2.29 -7.21
N LEU A 195 -8.41 1.42 -7.26
CA LEU A 195 -7.63 0.98 -6.12
C LEU A 195 -6.33 1.77 -6.07
N VAL A 196 -5.89 2.14 -4.87
CA VAL A 196 -4.61 2.83 -4.67
C VAL A 196 -3.86 2.14 -3.54
N HIS A 197 -2.65 1.67 -3.80
CA HIS A 197 -1.82 1.04 -2.79
C HIS A 197 -1.07 2.10 -1.94
N ASP A 198 -0.38 1.69 -0.88
CA ASP A 198 0.49 2.56 -0.08
C ASP A 198 -0.17 3.76 0.64
N CYS A 199 -1.47 3.66 0.88
CA CYS A 199 -2.28 4.77 1.38
C CYS A 199 -2.17 5.04 2.88
N PHE A 200 -1.65 4.09 3.66
CA PHE A 200 -1.57 4.11 5.13
C PHE A 200 -0.13 3.86 5.61
N PRO A 201 0.71 4.90 5.69
CA PRO A 201 2.11 4.76 6.11
C PRO A 201 2.24 4.36 7.58
N HIS A 202 3.25 3.52 7.87
CA HIS A 202 3.59 3.11 9.23
C HIS A 202 3.99 4.30 10.11
N ASP A 203 4.92 5.12 9.62
CA ASP A 203 5.48 6.25 10.33
C ASP A 203 6.02 7.31 9.35
N ARG A 204 6.62 8.37 9.89
CA ARG A 204 7.25 9.43 9.10
C ARG A 204 8.36 8.92 8.18
N ARG A 205 9.07 7.86 8.60
CA ARG A 205 10.23 7.29 7.90
C ARG A 205 9.77 6.55 6.65
N THR A 206 8.73 5.72 6.75
CA THR A 206 8.18 5.01 5.58
C THR A 206 7.47 5.95 4.60
N ALA A 207 7.02 7.12 5.08
CA ALA A 207 6.29 8.11 4.30
C ALA A 207 7.16 9.18 3.60
N GLN A 208 8.49 9.05 3.67
CA GLN A 208 9.39 10.02 3.05
C GLN A 208 9.33 9.93 1.53
N ARG A 209 9.67 11.02 0.83
CA ARG A 209 9.73 11.02 -0.64
C ARG A 209 10.88 10.18 -1.18
N GLU A 210 12.01 10.22 -0.50
CA GLU A 210 13.17 9.38 -0.85
C GLU A 210 13.02 8.02 -0.18
N ARG A 211 13.23 6.96 -0.96
CA ARG A 211 13.26 5.59 -0.44
C ARG A 211 14.62 5.32 0.20
N LEU A 212 14.71 5.53 1.52
CA LEU A 212 15.94 5.26 2.28
C LEU A 212 15.90 3.91 3.04
N TRP A 213 14.74 3.27 3.13
CA TRP A 213 14.53 2.00 3.83
C TRP A 213 13.80 0.98 2.95
N GLY A 214 13.89 -0.30 3.33
CA GLY A 214 13.21 -1.39 2.63
C GLY A 214 11.69 -1.21 2.69
N PHE A 215 11.16 -0.99 3.91
CA PHE A 215 9.76 -0.64 4.13
C PHE A 215 9.52 0.84 3.79
N TRP A 216 8.87 1.10 2.67
CA TRP A 216 8.58 2.42 2.14
C TRP A 216 7.22 2.44 1.45
N SER A 217 6.44 3.49 1.71
CA SER A 217 5.10 3.72 1.13
C SER A 217 5.02 5.06 0.38
N GLY A 218 6.12 5.82 0.38
CA GLY A 218 6.15 7.18 -0.12
C GLY A 218 5.08 8.09 0.50
N ASP A 219 4.65 9.10 -0.25
CA ASP A 219 3.74 10.12 0.24
C ASP A 219 2.31 10.03 -0.33
N ILE A 220 1.91 8.83 -0.75
CA ILE A 220 0.58 8.54 -1.31
C ILE A 220 -0.57 8.89 -0.36
N TRP A 221 -0.34 8.86 0.95
CA TRP A 221 -1.32 9.31 1.96
C TRP A 221 -1.88 10.72 1.67
N ARG A 222 -1.09 11.59 1.03
CA ARG A 222 -1.53 12.94 0.61
C ARG A 222 -2.67 12.88 -0.41
N LEU A 223 -2.72 11.88 -1.28
CA LEU A 223 -3.81 11.67 -2.22
C LEU A 223 -5.13 11.43 -1.48
N ILE A 224 -5.13 10.58 -0.46
CA ILE A 224 -6.35 10.30 0.33
C ILE A 224 -6.85 11.56 1.05
N VAL A 225 -5.94 12.33 1.64
CA VAL A 225 -6.31 13.61 2.28
C VAL A 225 -6.86 14.60 1.26
N LEU A 226 -6.28 14.68 0.05
CA LEU A 226 -6.76 15.53 -1.03
C LEU A 226 -8.15 15.15 -1.48
N LEU A 227 -8.37 13.88 -1.81
CA LEU A 227 -9.65 13.39 -2.30
C LEU A 227 -10.75 13.60 -1.26
N LYS A 228 -10.48 13.33 0.03
CA LYS A 228 -11.44 13.63 1.11
C LYS A 228 -11.80 15.11 1.21
N LYS A 229 -10.82 16.00 1.04
CA LYS A 229 -11.04 17.45 1.20
C LYS A 229 -11.80 18.04 0.02
N TYR A 230 -11.42 17.65 -1.20
CA TYR A 230 -11.85 18.33 -2.42
C TYR A 230 -12.82 17.53 -3.28
N ARG A 231 -12.99 16.24 -3.00
CA ARG A 231 -13.90 15.34 -3.70
C ARG A 231 -14.81 14.60 -2.72
N PRO A 232 -15.62 15.32 -1.92
CA PRO A 232 -16.55 14.72 -0.97
C PRO A 232 -17.66 13.90 -1.65
N ASP A 233 -17.80 14.01 -2.97
CA ASP A 233 -18.64 13.16 -3.81
C ASP A 233 -18.13 11.72 -3.93
N LEU A 234 -16.82 11.48 -3.75
CA LEU A 234 -16.24 10.15 -3.84
C LEU A 234 -16.50 9.33 -2.58
N SER A 235 -16.69 8.02 -2.76
CA SER A 235 -16.61 7.04 -1.68
C SER A 235 -15.18 6.53 -1.56
N ILE A 236 -14.54 6.78 -0.41
CA ILE A 236 -13.11 6.50 -0.19
C ILE A 236 -12.93 5.69 1.09
N HIS A 237 -12.39 4.47 0.97
CA HIS A 237 -12.12 3.59 2.12
C HIS A 237 -10.74 2.95 1.98
N THR A 238 -9.82 3.23 2.91
CA THR A 238 -8.49 2.60 2.94
C THR A 238 -8.55 1.31 3.72
N ILE A 239 -8.66 0.19 3.02
CA ILE A 239 -8.69 -1.13 3.64
C ILE A 239 -7.35 -1.37 4.33
N ALA A 240 -7.39 -1.82 5.58
CA ALA A 240 -6.22 -2.08 6.43
C ALA A 240 -5.45 -3.36 6.00
N THR A 241 -5.19 -3.54 4.70
CA THR A 241 -4.43 -4.65 4.14
C THR A 241 -2.93 -4.46 4.35
N PRO A 242 -2.19 -5.47 4.83
CA PRO A 242 -0.74 -5.44 4.80
C PRO A 242 -0.18 -5.20 3.38
N PRO A 243 0.90 -4.40 3.25
CA PRO A 243 1.61 -3.73 4.34
C PRO A 243 1.11 -2.34 4.73
N THR A 244 0.53 -1.62 3.79
CA THR A 244 0.36 -0.16 3.84
C THR A 244 -1.04 0.27 3.46
N GLY A 245 -1.97 -0.68 3.33
CA GLY A 245 -3.35 -0.43 3.02
C GLY A 245 -3.62 -0.23 1.52
N LEU A 246 -4.85 -0.58 1.14
CA LEU A 246 -5.36 -0.49 -0.21
C LEU A 246 -6.62 0.38 -0.20
N ALA A 247 -6.54 1.59 -0.72
CA ALA A 247 -7.70 2.46 -0.84
C ALA A 247 -8.61 2.02 -1.97
N VAL A 248 -9.91 1.92 -1.67
CA VAL A 248 -11.00 1.71 -2.62
C VAL A 248 -11.67 3.06 -2.84
N VAL A 249 -11.64 3.55 -4.08
CA VAL A 249 -12.27 4.81 -4.50
C VAL A 249 -13.35 4.52 -5.53
N ARG A 250 -14.57 5.01 -5.27
CA ARG A 250 -15.77 4.78 -6.09
C ARG A 250 -16.65 6.03 -6.19
N ASN A 251 -17.74 5.94 -6.95
CA ASN A 251 -18.62 7.05 -7.32
C ASN A 251 -17.86 8.11 -8.15
N LEU A 252 -17.07 7.64 -9.11
CA LEU A 252 -16.22 8.46 -9.96
C LEU A 252 -17.05 9.31 -10.93
N ASP A 253 -16.57 10.52 -11.21
CA ASP A 253 -17.18 11.40 -12.20
C ASP A 253 -16.23 11.59 -13.39
N PRO A 254 -16.43 10.88 -14.52
CA PRO A 254 -15.55 11.00 -15.68
C PRO A 254 -15.62 12.37 -16.36
N SER A 255 -16.63 13.19 -16.04
CA SER A 255 -16.74 14.56 -16.53
C SER A 255 -16.04 15.58 -15.63
N SER A 256 -15.61 15.18 -14.43
CA SER A 256 -14.94 16.05 -13.47
C SER A 256 -13.65 16.61 -14.05
N ARG A 257 -13.55 17.94 -14.02
CA ARG A 257 -12.35 18.68 -14.43
C ARG A 257 -11.62 19.30 -13.25
N PHE A 258 -12.14 19.13 -12.04
CA PHE A 258 -11.66 19.84 -10.85
C PHE A 258 -10.16 19.66 -10.62
N ILE A 259 -9.66 18.42 -10.63
CA ILE A 259 -8.23 18.13 -10.40
C ILE A 259 -7.41 18.70 -11.56
N ALA A 260 -7.81 18.45 -12.81
CA ALA A 260 -7.11 18.93 -14.00
C ALA A 260 -6.95 20.46 -14.01
N ASP A 261 -8.02 21.18 -13.70
CA ASP A 261 -8.05 22.64 -13.74
C ASP A 261 -7.33 23.26 -12.52
N ASN A 262 -7.01 22.48 -11.49
CA ASN A 262 -6.36 22.93 -10.26
C ASN A 262 -5.02 22.22 -9.96
N LEU A 263 -4.48 21.43 -10.90
CA LEU A 263 -3.41 20.46 -10.62
C LEU A 263 -2.21 21.08 -9.92
N GLY A 264 -1.66 22.17 -10.47
CA GLY A 264 -0.49 22.84 -9.89
C GLY A 264 -0.74 23.39 -8.47
N ARG A 265 -1.93 23.96 -8.23
CA ARG A 265 -2.33 24.48 -6.91
C ARG A 265 -2.48 23.35 -5.90
N LEU A 266 -3.16 22.27 -6.28
CA LEU A 266 -3.34 21.10 -5.42
C LEU A 266 -2.00 20.44 -5.12
N CYS A 267 -1.14 20.25 -6.13
CA CYS A 267 0.20 19.72 -5.91
C CYS A 267 0.96 20.57 -4.89
N ALA A 268 1.03 21.89 -5.07
CA ALA A 268 1.72 22.79 -4.14
C ALA A 268 1.15 22.72 -2.71
N GLU A 269 -0.18 22.71 -2.56
CA GLU A 269 -0.85 22.66 -1.26
C GLU A 269 -0.52 21.37 -0.49
N PHE A 270 -0.65 20.21 -1.13
CA PHE A 270 -0.47 18.93 -0.44
C PHE A 270 0.98 18.53 -0.28
N MET A 271 1.86 18.99 -1.18
CA MET A 271 3.31 18.86 -1.02
C MET A 271 3.84 19.64 0.19
N ALA A 272 3.19 20.75 0.55
CA ALA A 272 3.52 21.52 1.74
C ALA A 272 3.07 20.86 3.06
N LEU A 273 2.22 19.81 3.02
CA LEU A 273 1.81 19.09 4.23
C LEU A 273 2.97 18.29 4.79
N ASP A 274 3.35 18.56 6.02
CA ASP A 274 4.28 17.73 6.77
C ASP A 274 3.60 16.45 7.27
N TYR A 275 4.36 15.37 7.48
CA TYR A 275 3.82 14.12 8.04
C TYR A 275 3.15 14.30 9.40
N SER A 276 3.52 15.33 10.18
CA SER A 276 2.87 15.66 11.45
C SER A 276 1.36 15.93 11.31
N TYR A 277 0.88 16.20 10.09
CA TYR A 277 -0.54 16.19 9.79
C TYR A 277 -1.23 14.88 10.21
N LEU A 278 -0.53 13.75 10.20
CA LEU A 278 -1.04 12.44 10.59
C LEU A 278 -0.80 12.09 12.08
N ASP A 279 -0.12 12.93 12.87
CA ASP A 279 0.21 12.62 14.29
C ASP A 279 -1.03 12.35 15.16
N LYS A 280 -2.17 12.95 14.80
CA LYS A 280 -3.46 12.74 15.44
C LYS A 280 -4.48 12.23 14.43
N ASP A 281 -5.33 11.31 14.86
CA ASP A 281 -6.46 10.82 14.09
C ASP A 281 -6.09 10.26 12.70
N ARG A 282 -4.89 9.66 12.56
CA ARG A 282 -4.40 9.09 11.29
C ARG A 282 -5.43 8.19 10.62
N ALA A 283 -6.03 7.28 11.39
CA ALA A 283 -7.06 6.36 10.92
C ALA A 283 -8.26 7.12 10.31
N ALA A 284 -8.76 8.16 10.99
CA ALA A 284 -9.85 8.96 10.47
C ALA A 284 -9.42 9.80 9.26
N LYS A 285 -8.23 10.44 9.30
CA LYS A 285 -7.70 11.26 8.19
C LYS A 285 -7.52 10.48 6.90
N LEU A 286 -7.16 9.19 7.02
CA LEU A 286 -6.93 8.30 5.90
C LEU A 286 -8.09 7.32 5.64
N ASN A 287 -9.28 7.55 6.22
CA ASN A 287 -10.45 6.67 6.07
C ASN A 287 -10.13 5.17 6.24
N LEU A 288 -9.33 4.85 7.27
CA LEU A 288 -8.95 3.46 7.56
C LEU A 288 -10.22 2.62 7.77
N PHE A 289 -10.28 1.49 7.07
CA PHE A 289 -11.41 0.58 7.06
C PHE A 289 -10.95 -0.84 7.42
N PRO A 290 -11.77 -1.62 8.16
CA PRO A 290 -11.39 -2.98 8.55
C PRO A 290 -11.05 -3.87 7.37
N ASN A 291 -9.99 -4.69 7.53
CA ASN A 291 -9.66 -5.74 6.59
C ASN A 291 -10.51 -6.99 6.85
N ASP A 292 -11.79 -6.88 6.52
CA ASP A 292 -12.80 -7.93 6.67
C ASP A 292 -13.64 -7.99 5.38
N TRP A 293 -13.55 -9.11 4.67
CA TRP A 293 -14.21 -9.27 3.37
C TRP A 293 -15.72 -9.05 3.41
N GLU A 294 -16.41 -9.44 4.50
CA GLU A 294 -17.86 -9.25 4.60
C GLU A 294 -18.25 -7.78 4.76
N GLN A 295 -17.32 -6.94 5.24
CA GLN A 295 -17.47 -5.49 5.31
C GLN A 295 -16.98 -4.78 4.05
N ILE A 296 -15.95 -5.32 3.39
CA ILE A 296 -15.40 -4.78 2.13
C ILE A 296 -16.36 -4.99 0.96
N ARG A 297 -16.93 -6.19 0.82
CA ARG A 297 -17.79 -6.56 -0.32
C ARG A 297 -18.95 -5.58 -0.55
N PRO A 298 -19.70 -5.12 0.48
CA PRO A 298 -20.73 -4.09 0.31
C PRO A 298 -20.24 -2.77 -0.30
N LEU A 299 -18.99 -2.36 -0.04
CA LEU A 299 -18.42 -1.15 -0.64
C LEU A 299 -18.33 -1.25 -2.17
N LEU A 300 -18.25 -2.47 -2.69
CA LEU A 300 -18.07 -2.78 -4.11
C LEU A 300 -19.38 -3.01 -4.86
N ALA A 301 -20.51 -3.00 -4.16
CA ALA A 301 -21.82 -3.22 -4.75
C ALA A 301 -22.13 -2.15 -5.81
N ARG A 302 -22.81 -2.57 -6.88
CA ARG A 302 -23.30 -1.61 -7.87
C ARG A 302 -24.31 -0.67 -7.20
N GLN A 303 -24.11 0.63 -7.38
CA GLN A 303 -25.09 1.61 -6.94
C GLN A 303 -26.27 1.54 -7.92
N LEU A 304 -27.49 1.36 -7.38
CA LEU A 304 -28.73 1.29 -8.15
C LEU A 304 -29.12 2.67 -8.71
#